data_AF-A0A161UX17-F1
#
_entry.id   AF-A0A161UX17-F1
#
_cell.length_a   1.000
_cell.length_b   1.000
_cell.length_c   1.000
_cell.angle_alpha   90.00
_cell.angle_beta   90.00
_cell.angle_gamma   90.00
#
_symmetry.space_group_name_H-M   'P 1'
#
loop_
_entity.id
_entity.type
_entity.pdbx_description
1 polymer ?
#
loop_
_entity_poly.entity_id
_entity_poly.type
_entity_poly.pdbx_seq_one_letter_code
_entity_poly.pdbx_strand_id
1 'polypeptide(L)' 'MSQAGLNLFIPMELLINSLSALNLSEKKLLWEILDQAIAEAEEESWEEDEATAREIQLVRDEYANGEYTTFEQYLSNQRK' A
#
# COMPACT_ATOMS: atom_id res chain seq x y z
N MET A 1 -13.63 29.01 3.56
CA MET A 1 -13.04 29.29 4.88
C MET A 1 -11.82 28.40 5.04
N SER A 2 -10.61 28.94 4.94
CA SER A 2 -9.38 28.17 5.19
C SER A 2 -9.26 27.96 6.70
N GLN A 3 -9.25 26.70 7.15
CA GLN A 3 -8.85 26.39 8.52
C GLN A 3 -7.35 26.68 8.63
N ALA A 4 -6.99 27.76 9.30
CA ALA A 4 -5.62 28.03 9.67
C ALA A 4 -5.20 27.00 10.71
N GLY A 5 -4.46 25.97 10.29
CA GLY A 5 -3.85 25.01 11.21
C GLY A 5 -2.81 25.71 12.08
N LEU A 6 -2.92 25.59 13.40
CA LEU A 6 -1.89 26.05 14.32
C LEU A 6 -0.76 25.02 14.33
N ASN A 7 0.43 25.43 13.88
CA ASN A 7 1.61 24.57 13.96
C ASN A 7 2.16 24.64 15.39
N LEU A 8 1.78 23.65 16.21
CA LEU A 8 2.20 23.56 17.60
C LEU A 8 3.49 22.73 17.69
N PHE A 9 4.54 23.32 18.25
CA PHE A 9 5.71 22.55 18.67
C PHE A 9 5.40 21.83 19.97
N ILE A 10 5.22 20.51 19.90
CA ILE A 10 5.05 19.64 21.06
C ILE A 10 6.34 18.83 21.21
N PRO A 11 7.08 18.96 22.33
CA PRO A 11 8.22 18.10 22.58
C PRO A 11 7.82 16.62 22.57
N MET A 12 8.64 15.77 21.96
CA MET A 12 8.33 14.35 21.80
C MET A 12 8.02 13.65 23.14
N GLU A 13 8.76 13.98 24.20
CA GLU A 13 8.53 13.44 25.54
C GLU A 13 7.15 13.82 26.11
N LEU A 14 6.72 15.07 25.87
CA LEU A 14 5.40 15.53 26.31
C LEU A 14 4.29 14.80 25.55
N LEU A 15 4.47 14.60 24.25
CA LEU A 15 3.55 13.82 23.43
C LEU A 15 3.42 12.39 23.96
N ILE A 16 4.54 11.69 24.20
CA ILE A 16 4.55 10.32 24.73
C ILE A 16 3.79 10.25 26.06
N ASN A 17 4.03 11.21 26.96
CA ASN A 17 3.32 11.26 28.23
C ASN A 17 1.82 11.45 28.05
N SER A 18 1.39 12.36 27.16
CA SER A 18 -0.02 12.54 26.83
C SER A 18 -0.66 11.28 26.22
N LEU A 19 0.06 10.60 25.31
CA LEU A 19 -0.41 9.35 24.69
C LEU A 19 -0.54 8.21 25.71
N SER A 20 0.36 8.16 26.69
CA SER A 20 0.31 7.15 27.75
C SER A 20 -0.93 7.29 28.63
N ALA A 21 -1.38 8.53 28.85
CA ALA A 21 -2.53 8.88 29.69
C ALA A 21 -3.90 8.66 29.03
N LEU A 22 -3.95 8.42 27.72
CA LEU A 22 -5.19 8.14 27.00
C LEU A 22 -5.90 6.89 27.55
N ASN A 23 -7.23 6.90 27.52
CA ASN A 23 -8.01 5.70 27.82
C ASN A 23 -7.98 4.71 26.64
N LEU A 24 -8.50 3.49 26.83
CA LEU A 24 -8.43 2.44 25.82
C LEU A 24 -9.13 2.82 24.50
N SER A 25 -10.28 3.48 24.55
CA SER A 25 -11.00 3.92 23.34
C SER A 25 -10.22 4.99 22.57
N GLU A 26 -9.62 5.94 23.27
CA GLU A 26 -8.80 6.98 22.65
C GLU A 26 -7.53 6.40 22.03
N LYS A 27 -6.89 5.42 22.69
CA LYS A 27 -5.74 4.71 22.12
C LYS A 27 -6.10 3.95 20.85
N LYS A 28 -7.27 3.31 20.79
CA LYS A 28 -7.76 2.63 19.59
C LYS A 28 -7.99 3.61 18.44
N LEU A 29 -8.65 4.73 18.72
CA LEU A 29 -8.86 5.77 17.71
C LEU A 29 -7.54 6.32 17.17
N LEU A 30 -6.58 6.60 18.05
CA LEU A 30 -5.25 7.04 17.64
C LEU A 30 -4.53 5.99 16.79
N TRP A 31 -4.64 4.73 17.16
CA TRP A 31 -4.06 3.63 16.40
C TRP A 31 -4.64 3.56 14.99
N GLU A 32 -5.96 3.66 14.82
CA GLU A 32 -6.60 3.70 13.49
C GLU A 32 -6.11 4.88 12.63
N ILE A 33 -5.96 6.06 13.22
CA ILE A 33 -5.45 7.24 12.52
C ILE A 33 -4.00 7.02 12.07
N LEU A 34 -3.16 6.45 12.93
CA LEU A 34 -1.76 6.19 12.60
C LEU A 34 -1.62 5.08 11.54
N ASP A 35 -2.42 4.02 11.64
CA ASP A 35 -2.45 2.92 10.67
C ASP A 35 -2.78 3.43 9.27
N GLN A 36 -3.83 4.25 9.16
CA GLN A 36 -4.21 4.90 7.91
C GLN A 36 -3.10 5.81 7.37
N ALA A 37 -2.51 6.66 8.21
CA ALA A 37 -1.45 7.58 7.79
C ALA A 37 -0.18 6.85 7.34
N ILE A 38 0.14 5.69 7.95
CA ILE A 38 1.26 4.83 7.55
C ILE A 38 0.96 4.21 6.19
N ALA A 39 -0.23 3.62 6.00
CA ALA A 39 -0.62 3.02 4.74
C ALA A 39 -0.60 4.03 3.58
N GLU A 40 -1.06 5.26 3.81
CA GLU A 40 -1.00 6.35 2.83
C GLU A 40 0.45 6.73 2.48
N ALA A 41 1.34 6.80 3.48
CA ALA A 41 2.75 7.09 3.25
C ALA A 41 3.48 5.93 2.52
N GLU A 42 3.09 4.69 2.80
CA GLU A 42 3.59 3.51 2.09
C GLU A 42 3.14 3.51 0.63
N GLU A 43 1.90 3.92 0.33
CA GLU A 43 1.41 4.07 -1.04
C GLU A 43 2.10 5.23 -1.77
N GLU A 44 2.32 6.38 -1.11
CA GLU A 44 3.02 7.52 -1.71
C GLU A 44 4.51 7.21 -1.98
N SER A 45 5.14 6.43 -1.11
CA SER A 45 6.52 5.95 -1.27
C SER A 45 6.62 4.67 -2.10
N TRP A 46 5.51 4.16 -2.62
CA TRP A 46 5.49 2.96 -3.45
C TRP A 46 6.13 3.27 -4.80
N GLU A 47 7.38 2.83 -4.95
CA GLU A 47 8.07 2.77 -6.24
C GLU A 47 7.83 1.38 -6.84
N GLU A 48 7.36 1.33 -8.09
CA GLU A 48 7.28 0.07 -8.83
C GLU A 48 8.69 -0.50 -8.96
N ASP A 49 8.96 -1.60 -8.25
CA ASP A 49 10.27 -2.23 -8.22
C ASP A 49 10.73 -2.55 -9.66
N GLU A 50 11.98 -2.20 -9.99
CA GLU A 50 12.51 -2.33 -11.35
C GLU A 50 12.50 -3.79 -11.83
N ALA A 51 12.56 -4.77 -10.91
CA ALA A 51 12.39 -6.17 -11.28
C ALA A 51 10.93 -6.50 -11.64
N THR A 52 9.96 -5.97 -10.87
CA THR A 52 8.53 -6.07 -11.16
C THR A 52 8.17 -5.44 -12.50
N ALA A 53 8.66 -4.23 -12.80
CA ALA A 53 8.42 -3.58 -14.09
C ALA A 53 8.98 -4.39 -15.27
N ARG A 54 10.17 -5.00 -15.10
CA ARG A 54 10.78 -5.89 -16.10
C ARG A 54 9.97 -7.17 -16.31
N GLU A 55 9.45 -7.77 -15.24
CA GLU A 55 8.59 -8.96 -15.33
C GLU A 55 7.30 -8.65 -16.09
N ILE A 56 6.66 -7.51 -15.78
CA ILE A 56 5.45 -7.05 -16.51
C ILE A 56 5.75 -6.88 -18.00
N GLN A 57 6.89 -6.28 -18.35
CA GLN A 57 7.26 -6.09 -19.76
C GLN A 57 7.51 -7.41 -20.46
N LEU A 58 8.20 -8.36 -19.82
CA LEU A 58 8.45 -9.69 -20.37
C LEU A 58 7.14 -10.44 -20.67
N VAL A 59 6.19 -10.42 -19.74
CA VAL A 59 4.87 -11.03 -19.95
C VAL A 59 4.12 -10.36 -21.12
N ARG A 60 4.19 -9.04 -21.25
CA ARG A 60 3.58 -8.33 -22.39
C ARG A 60 4.18 -8.76 -23.73
N ASP A 61 5.49 -8.96 -23.77
CA ASP A 61 6.20 -9.41 -24.96
C ASP A 61 5.82 -10.87 -25.32
N GLU A 62 5.72 -11.76 -24.33
CA GLU A 62 5.21 -13.14 -24.50
C GLU A 62 3.80 -13.13 -25.10
N TYR A 63 2.89 -12.30 -24.58
CA TYR A 63 1.54 -12.15 -25.12
C TYR A 63 1.54 -11.64 -26.56
N ALA A 64 2.36 -10.62 -26.87
CA ALA A 64 2.46 -10.07 -28.22
C ALA A 64 3.03 -11.08 -29.23
N ASN A 65 3.92 -11.96 -28.78
CA ASN A 65 4.53 -13.03 -29.58
C ASN A 65 3.64 -14.27 -29.70
N GLY A 66 2.49 -14.31 -29.03
CA GLY A 66 1.60 -15.47 -29.06
C GLY A 66 2.06 -16.62 -28.17
N GLU A 67 2.95 -16.36 -27.21
CA GLU A 67 3.50 -17.34 -26.27
C GLU A 67 2.54 -17.65 -25.11
N TYR A 68 1.27 -17.83 -25.44
CA TYR A 68 0.22 -18.19 -24.48
C TYR A 68 -0.59 -19.38 -24.99
N THR A 69 -1.11 -20.16 -24.05
CA THR A 69 -2.07 -21.22 -24.38
C THR A 69 -3.48 -20.71 -24.11
N THR A 70 -4.37 -20.80 -25.11
CA THR A 70 -5.77 -20.45 -24.87
C THR A 70 -6.46 -21.53 -24.03
N PHE A 71 -7.55 -21.14 -23.38
CA PHE A 71 -8.33 -22.09 -22.59
C PHE A 71 -8.85 -23.27 -23.43
N GLU A 72 -9.25 -23.03 -24.69
CA GLU A 72 -9.66 -24.10 -25.59
C GLU A 72 -8.51 -25.04 -25.96
N GLN A 73 -7.31 -24.50 -26.21
CA GLN A 73 -6.12 -25.28 -26.50
C GLN A 73 -5.75 -26.19 -25.31
N TYR A 74 -5.78 -25.65 -24.09
CA TYR A 74 -5.58 -26.41 -22.87
C TYR A 74 -6.60 -27.56 -22.72
N LEU A 75 -7.90 -27.28 -22.88
CA LEU A 75 -8.96 -28.29 -22.81
C LEU A 75 -8.80 -29.38 -23.89
N SER A 76 -8.33 -29.03 -25.07
CA SER A 76 -8.08 -29.99 -26.16
C SER A 76 -6.90 -30.92 -25.87
N ASN A 77 -5.87 -30.42 -25.17
CA ASN A 77 -4.70 -31.20 -24.79
C ASN A 77 -4.96 -32.14 -23.61
N GLN A 78 -5.89 -31.81 -22.71
CA GLN A 78 -6.27 -32.67 -21.58
C GLN A 78 -7.24 -33.81 -21.92
N ARG A 79 -7.86 -33.79 -23.09
CA ARG A 79 -8.80 -34.83 -23.56
C ARG A 79 -8.12 -35.93 -24.40
N LYS A 80 -6.80 -35.85 -24.60
CA LYS A 80 -5.98 -36.89 -25.21
C LYS A 80 -5.38 -37.79 -24.13
#